data_AF-A0A426YPZ2-F1
#
_entry.id   AF-A0A426YPZ2-F1
#
_cell.length_a   1.000
_cell.length_b   1.000
_cell.length_c   1.000
_cell.angle_alpha   90.00
_cell.angle_beta   90.00
_cell.angle_gamma   90.00
#
_symmetry.space_group_name_H-M   'P 1'
#
loop_
_entity.id
_entity.type
_entity.pdbx_description
1 polymer ?
#
loop_
_entity_poly.entity_id
_entity_poly.type
_entity_poly.pdbx_seq_one_letter_code
_entity_poly.pdbx_strand_id
1 'polypeptide(L)'
;MEAVNLLCSVASTTMISSFLSLALAVQSIPLFFRRLWSPAPEARGRECDGGGDAAVRLYEGRVHHARRRPVAHAFEYPARYALIDLDRAPQPSHLSADRAREIARTNGSVFLLTIPANVGYEQNPLSVYYCYEVAEDGGREEVGPAPILRMCIAEVGQP
;
A
#
# COMPACT_ATOMS: atom_id res chain seq x y z
N MET A 1 -30.53 26.04 -31.95
CA MET A 1 -30.83 25.04 -30.90
C MET A 1 -29.54 24.43 -30.35
N GLU A 2 -28.62 23.96 -31.20
CA GLU A 2 -27.35 23.33 -30.76
C GLU A 2 -26.39 24.27 -30.04
N ALA A 3 -26.23 25.52 -30.49
CA ALA A 3 -25.34 26.50 -29.85
C ALA A 3 -25.78 26.85 -28.41
N VAL A 4 -27.08 26.88 -28.13
CA VAL A 4 -27.62 27.13 -26.78
C VAL A 4 -27.35 25.92 -25.88
N ASN A 5 -27.54 24.70 -26.38
CA ASN A 5 -27.23 23.48 -25.64
C ASN A 5 -25.73 23.37 -25.34
N LEU A 6 -24.87 23.75 -26.28
CA LEU A 6 -23.41 23.79 -26.08
C LEU A 6 -23.02 24.79 -24.99
N LEU A 7 -23.56 26.01 -25.03
CA LEU A 7 -23.30 27.04 -24.01
C LEU A 7 -23.79 26.61 -22.62
N CYS A 8 -25.00 26.02 -22.54
CA CYS A 8 -25.52 25.46 -21.29
C CYS A 8 -24.66 24.31 -20.77
N SER A 9 -24.13 23.45 -21.65
CA SER A 9 -23.24 22.35 -21.27
C SER A 9 -21.90 22.86 -20.76
N VAL A 10 -21.30 23.86 -21.43
CA VAL A 10 -20.04 24.47 -20.96
C VAL A 10 -20.25 25.15 -19.61
N ALA A 11 -21.33 25.92 -19.46
CA ALA A 11 -21.65 26.62 -18.21
C ALA A 11 -21.96 25.67 -17.05
N SER A 12 -22.69 24.57 -17.29
CA SER A 12 -22.97 23.58 -16.24
C SER A 12 -21.70 22.82 -15.85
N THR A 13 -20.86 22.44 -16.82
CA THR A 13 -19.60 21.75 -16.54
C THR A 13 -18.63 22.63 -15.76
N THR A 14 -18.52 23.91 -16.10
CA THR A 14 -17.67 24.86 -15.35
C THR A 14 -18.20 25.12 -13.94
N MET A 15 -19.51 25.27 -13.76
CA MET A 15 -20.08 25.41 -12.41
C MET A 15 -19.87 24.16 -11.55
N ILE A 16 -20.17 22.97 -12.08
CA ILE A 16 -20.04 21.71 -11.35
C ILE A 16 -18.58 21.43 -11.00
N SER A 17 -17.66 21.60 -11.96
CA SER A 17 -16.23 21.41 -11.70
C SER A 17 -15.66 22.42 -10.70
N SER A 18 -16.11 23.69 -10.74
CA SER A 18 -15.72 24.71 -9.77
C SER A 18 -16.23 24.37 -8.37
N PHE A 19 -17.48 23.92 -8.26
CA PHE A 19 -18.07 23.54 -6.98
C PHE A 19 -17.39 22.30 -6.38
N LEU A 20 -17.14 21.26 -7.19
CA LEU A 20 -16.41 20.06 -6.76
C LEU A 20 -14.98 20.38 -6.35
N SER A 21 -14.28 21.25 -7.09
CA SER A 21 -12.93 21.69 -6.76
C SER A 21 -12.91 22.45 -5.42
N LEU A 22 -13.87 23.33 -5.20
CA LEU A 22 -14.00 24.07 -3.94
C LEU A 22 -14.34 23.12 -2.77
N ALA A 23 -15.22 22.15 -2.99
CA ALA A 23 -15.57 21.15 -1.98
C ALA A 23 -14.36 20.29 -1.58
N LEU A 24 -13.58 19.81 -2.56
CA LEU A 24 -12.34 19.08 -2.31
C LEU A 24 -11.30 19.95 -1.58
N ALA A 25 -11.17 21.22 -1.97
CA ALA A 25 -10.29 22.16 -1.28
C ALA A 25 -10.70 22.28 0.20
N VAL A 26 -11.98 22.52 0.49
CA VAL A 26 -12.51 22.62 1.86
C VAL A 26 -12.29 21.32 2.66
N GLN A 27 -12.50 20.16 2.05
CA GLN A 27 -12.26 18.86 2.69
C GLN A 27 -10.77 18.59 2.96
N SER A 28 -9.87 19.16 2.15
CA SER A 28 -8.43 19.03 2.33
C SER A 28 -7.85 19.96 3.40
N ILE A 29 -8.53 21.05 3.75
CA ILE A 29 -8.13 22.00 4.80
C ILE A 29 -7.82 21.31 6.14
N PRO A 30 -8.69 20.46 6.71
CA PRO A 30 -8.39 19.77 7.97
C PRO A 30 -7.24 18.77 7.85
N LEU A 31 -7.02 18.15 6.67
CA LEU A 31 -5.86 17.28 6.42
C LEU A 31 -4.56 18.09 6.34
N PHE A 32 -4.61 19.27 5.70
CA PHE A 32 -3.49 20.21 5.64
C PHE A 32 -3.13 20.72 7.03
N PHE A 33 -4.11 21.13 7.82
CA PHE A 33 -3.88 21.54 9.21
C PHE A 33 -3.41 20.39 10.10
N ARG A 34 -3.95 19.18 9.93
CA ARG A 34 -3.40 17.98 10.57
C ARG A 34 -1.95 17.76 10.20
N ARG A 35 -1.55 17.97 8.94
CA ARG A 35 -0.15 17.84 8.51
C ARG A 35 0.74 18.96 9.06
N LEU A 36 0.23 20.18 9.18
CA LEU A 36 0.98 21.34 9.69
C LEU A 36 1.19 21.26 11.22
N TRP A 37 0.22 20.69 11.94
CA TRP A 37 0.29 20.48 13.39
C TRP A 37 0.72 19.07 13.78
N SER A 38 0.93 18.17 12.82
CA SER A 38 1.66 16.94 13.09
C SER A 38 3.13 17.29 13.24
N PRO A 39 3.79 16.92 14.35
CA PRO A 39 5.23 17.08 14.45
C PRO A 39 5.89 16.39 13.25
N ALA A 40 6.89 17.04 12.66
CA ALA A 40 7.68 16.45 11.60
C ALA A 40 8.13 15.04 12.04
N PRO A 41 8.00 14.00 11.21
CA PRO A 41 8.60 12.73 11.54
C PRO A 41 10.10 13.00 11.62
N GLU A 42 10.67 12.91 12.82
CA GLU A 42 12.11 12.99 13.00
C GLU A 42 12.73 11.99 12.03
N ALA A 43 13.49 12.49 11.05
CA ALA A 43 14.26 11.70 10.10
C ALA A 43 15.49 11.07 10.80
N ARG A 44 15.24 10.39 11.90
CA ARG A 44 16.13 9.41 12.52
C ARG A 44 15.41 8.09 12.38
N GLY A 45 16.09 7.10 11.81
CA GLY A 45 15.62 5.72 11.85
C GLY A 45 15.33 5.35 13.30
N ARG A 46 14.06 5.50 13.68
CA ARG A 46 13.54 5.03 14.94
C ARG A 46 12.99 3.66 14.57
N GLU A 47 13.78 2.64 14.83
CA GLU A 47 13.20 1.36 15.19
C GLU A 47 12.20 1.69 16.30
N CYS A 48 10.92 1.73 15.94
CA CYS A 48 9.84 1.76 16.91
C CYS A 48 9.87 0.40 17.60
N ASP A 49 10.77 0.27 18.57
CA ASP A 49 10.61 -0.64 19.68
C ASP A 49 9.39 -0.16 20.47
N GLY A 50 8.29 -0.86 20.24
CA GLY A 50 6.95 -0.47 20.66
C GLY A 50 5.98 -1.33 19.88
N GLY A 51 5.74 -2.54 20.39
CA GLY A 51 4.80 -3.55 19.91
C GLY A 51 3.34 -3.09 19.90
N GLY A 52 3.06 -1.97 19.24
CA GLY A 52 1.76 -1.65 18.70
C GLY A 52 1.63 -2.43 17.40
N ASP A 53 0.99 -3.59 17.50
CA ASP A 53 0.58 -4.42 16.38
C ASP A 53 -0.36 -3.61 15.47
N ALA A 54 0.20 -2.81 14.56
CA ALA A 54 -0.55 -2.09 13.54
C ALA A 54 -0.77 -3.04 12.36
N ALA A 55 -2.04 -3.26 11.99
CA ALA A 55 -2.41 -4.14 10.89
C ALA A 55 -1.84 -3.68 9.54
N VAL A 56 -1.42 -2.41 9.44
CA VAL A 56 -0.80 -1.83 8.25
C VAL A 56 0.41 -1.00 8.65
N ARG A 57 1.53 -1.21 7.95
CA ARG A 57 2.77 -0.41 8.03
C ARG A 57 3.09 0.17 6.67
N LEU A 58 3.36 1.47 6.60
CA LEU A 58 3.67 2.17 5.36
C LEU A 58 5.18 2.39 5.23
N TYR A 59 5.73 2.04 4.07
CA TYR A 59 7.13 2.24 3.72
C TYR A 59 7.22 3.23 2.58
N GLU A 60 8.05 4.26 2.75
CA GLU A 60 8.42 5.17 1.68
C GLU A 60 9.86 4.89 1.26
N GLY A 61 10.08 4.84 -0.05
CA GLY A 61 11.39 4.53 -0.60
C GLY A 61 11.51 4.94 -2.06
N ARG A 62 12.58 4.49 -2.70
CA ARG A 62 12.85 4.75 -4.11
C ARG A 62 13.16 3.41 -4.79
N VAL A 63 12.52 3.17 -5.92
CA VAL A 63 12.78 1.99 -6.76
C VAL A 63 13.71 2.41 -7.88
N HIS A 64 14.83 1.73 -7.98
CA HIS A 64 15.76 1.86 -9.09
C HIS A 64 15.59 0.66 -10.02
N HIS A 65 15.24 0.93 -11.28
CA HIS A 65 15.13 -0.09 -12.31
C HIS A 65 16.27 0.06 -13.31
N ALA A 66 16.91 -1.06 -13.67
CA ALA A 66 17.95 -1.08 -14.69
C ALA A 66 17.75 -2.28 -15.62
N ARG A 67 17.36 -2.00 -16.86
CA ARG A 67 17.30 -2.96 -17.95
C ARG A 67 18.62 -2.93 -18.70
N ARG A 68 19.33 -4.06 -18.76
CA ARG A 68 20.66 -4.16 -19.39
C ARG A 68 20.61 -4.53 -20.87
N ARG A 69 19.50 -5.12 -21.35
CA ARG A 69 19.36 -5.61 -22.74
C ARG A 69 17.92 -5.49 -23.25
N PRO A 70 17.72 -5.37 -24.58
CA PRO A 70 18.75 -5.25 -25.62
C PRO A 70 19.46 -3.89 -25.60
N VAL A 71 18.78 -2.82 -25.20
CA VAL A 71 19.35 -1.48 -25.01
C VAL A 71 19.35 -1.15 -23.51
N ALA A 72 20.44 -0.56 -23.02
CA ALA A 72 20.58 -0.19 -21.62
C ALA A 72 19.70 1.01 -21.27
N HIS A 73 18.84 0.85 -20.28
CA HIS A 73 18.01 1.91 -19.72
C HIS A 73 17.93 1.75 -18.20
N ALA A 74 18.11 2.84 -17.47
CA ALA A 74 17.91 2.87 -16.03
C ALA A 74 17.09 4.11 -15.65
N PHE A 75 16.24 3.97 -14.65
CA PHE A 75 15.44 5.05 -14.09
C PHE A 75 15.17 4.79 -12.61
N GLU A 76 14.86 5.86 -11.89
CA GLU A 76 14.54 5.81 -10.47
C GLU A 76 13.28 6.62 -10.19
N TYR A 77 12.40 6.10 -9.33
CA TYR A 77 11.14 6.75 -8.98
C TYR A 77 10.79 6.52 -7.50
N PRO A 78 10.11 7.48 -6.84
CA PRO A 78 9.60 7.28 -5.50
C PRO A 78 8.52 6.19 -5.50
N ALA A 79 8.51 5.35 -4.48
CA ALA A 79 7.50 4.32 -4.28
C ALA A 79 7.04 4.33 -2.82
N ARG A 80 5.75 4.00 -2.63
CA ARG A 80 5.13 3.88 -1.32
C ARG A 80 4.47 2.53 -1.23
N TYR A 81 4.96 1.69 -0.34
CA TYR A 81 4.45 0.35 -0.09
C TYR A 81 3.66 0.31 1.21
N ALA A 82 2.66 -0.55 1.25
CA ALA A 82 1.98 -0.96 2.47
C ALA A 82 2.32 -2.42 2.74
N LEU A 83 2.82 -2.71 3.95
CA LEU A 83 2.87 -4.05 4.51
C LEU A 83 1.63 -4.24 5.37
N ILE A 84 0.80 -5.19 5.00
CA ILE A 84 -0.52 -5.41 5.55
C ILE A 84 -0.55 -6.80 6.18
N ASP A 85 -0.93 -6.89 7.44
CA ASP A 85 -1.30 -8.16 8.07
C ASP A 85 -2.66 -8.59 7.52
N LEU A 86 -2.66 -9.63 6.67
CA LEU A 86 -3.88 -10.09 6.00
C LEU A 86 -4.87 -10.78 6.95
N ASP A 87 -4.43 -11.24 8.11
CA ASP A 87 -5.31 -11.85 9.11
C ASP A 87 -6.16 -10.79 9.84
N ARG A 88 -5.64 -9.56 9.92
CA ARG A 88 -6.31 -8.44 10.59
C ARG A 88 -6.98 -7.47 9.64
N ALA A 89 -6.46 -7.33 8.42
CA ALA A 89 -6.95 -6.42 7.40
C ALA A 89 -7.00 -7.11 6.03
N PRO A 90 -8.03 -7.95 5.77
CA PRO A 90 -8.15 -8.67 4.51
C PRO A 90 -8.29 -7.69 3.34
N GLN A 91 -7.68 -8.03 2.20
CA GLN A 91 -7.65 -7.19 1.01
C GLN A 91 -8.39 -7.88 -0.14
N PRO A 92 -9.55 -7.36 -0.61
CA PRO A 92 -10.38 -8.02 -1.61
C PRO A 92 -9.76 -8.18 -3.00
N SER A 93 -8.81 -7.30 -3.36
CA SER A 93 -8.13 -7.30 -4.67
C SER A 93 -6.89 -8.21 -4.71
N HIS A 94 -6.60 -8.91 -3.62
CA HIS A 94 -5.40 -9.71 -3.41
C HIS A 94 -5.76 -11.11 -2.94
N LEU A 95 -4.81 -12.05 -2.93
CA LEU A 95 -4.98 -13.36 -2.32
C LEU A 95 -5.35 -13.22 -0.85
N SER A 96 -6.30 -14.04 -0.39
CA SER A 96 -6.60 -14.13 1.04
C SER A 96 -5.45 -14.79 1.81
N ALA A 97 -5.37 -14.53 3.12
CA ALA A 97 -4.39 -15.17 3.98
C ALA A 97 -4.47 -16.71 3.91
N ASP A 98 -5.69 -17.28 3.92
CA ASP A 98 -5.91 -18.72 3.85
C ASP A 98 -5.42 -19.31 2.52
N ARG A 99 -5.68 -18.62 1.40
CA ARG A 99 -5.20 -19.07 0.09
C ARG A 99 -3.68 -19.00 -0.01
N ALA A 100 -3.08 -17.94 0.54
CA ALA A 100 -1.62 -17.82 0.61
C ALA A 100 -1.00 -18.94 1.44
N ARG A 101 -1.58 -19.28 2.61
CA ARG A 101 -1.16 -20.43 3.44
C ARG A 101 -1.25 -21.75 2.71
N GLU A 102 -2.33 -21.99 1.97
CA GLU A 102 -2.53 -23.21 1.20
C GLU A 102 -1.44 -23.37 0.13
N ILE A 103 -1.13 -22.29 -0.61
CA ILE A 103 -0.09 -22.28 -1.64
C ILE A 103 1.29 -22.46 -1.02
N ALA A 104 1.58 -21.74 0.06
CA ALA A 104 2.86 -21.76 0.75
C ALA A 104 3.09 -23.01 1.62
N ARG A 105 2.03 -23.77 1.92
CA ARG A 105 2.00 -24.86 2.91
C ARG A 105 2.47 -24.40 4.28
N THR A 106 1.94 -23.28 4.76
CA THR A 106 2.28 -22.68 6.05
C THR A 106 1.07 -22.55 6.97
N ASN A 107 1.30 -22.35 8.27
CA ASN A 107 0.25 -22.25 9.29
C ASN A 107 0.31 -20.94 10.13
N GLY A 108 1.29 -20.06 9.90
CA GLY A 108 1.47 -18.81 10.63
C GLY A 108 0.84 -17.60 9.94
N SER A 109 1.25 -16.41 10.36
CA SER A 109 0.77 -15.13 9.83
C SER A 109 1.16 -14.92 8.37
N VAL A 110 0.34 -14.16 7.65
CA VAL A 110 0.61 -13.77 6.26
C VAL A 110 0.62 -12.26 6.14
N PHE A 111 1.74 -11.72 5.67
CA PHE A 111 1.87 -10.28 5.40
C PHE A 111 1.94 -10.01 3.90
N LEU A 112 1.18 -9.04 3.42
CA LEU A 112 1.17 -8.57 2.04
C LEU A 112 1.94 -7.25 1.93
N LEU A 113 2.97 -7.21 1.10
CA LEU A 113 3.64 -5.98 0.65
C LEU A 113 3.12 -5.61 -0.74
N THR A 114 2.39 -4.50 -0.81
CA THR A 114 1.74 -4.02 -2.05
C THR A 114 1.84 -2.51 -2.18
N ILE A 115 1.65 -1.97 -3.39
CA ILE A 115 1.37 -0.55 -3.61
C ILE A 115 -0.14 -0.38 -3.71
N PRO A 116 -0.79 0.31 -2.75
CA PRO A 116 -2.22 0.58 -2.84
C PRO A 116 -2.58 1.36 -4.11
N ALA A 117 -3.72 1.05 -4.71
CA ALA A 117 -4.20 1.74 -5.90
C ALA A 117 -4.35 3.25 -5.63
N ASN A 118 -3.73 4.08 -6.48
CA ASN A 118 -3.79 5.53 -6.39
C ASN A 118 -4.49 6.09 -7.63
N VAL A 119 -5.75 6.50 -7.49
CA VAL A 119 -6.54 7.13 -8.57
C VAL A 119 -6.56 6.27 -9.85
N GLY A 120 -6.56 4.95 -9.71
CA GLY A 120 -6.56 4.00 -10.83
C GLY A 120 -5.21 3.77 -11.52
N TYR A 121 -4.11 4.30 -10.98
CA TYR A 121 -2.76 4.04 -11.52
C TYR A 121 -1.97 3.07 -10.64
N GLU A 122 -1.25 2.15 -11.30
CA GLU A 122 -0.29 1.23 -10.69
C GLU A 122 1.12 1.49 -11.23
N GLN A 123 2.03 1.96 -10.37
CA GLN A 123 3.43 2.22 -10.73
C GLN A 123 4.35 1.00 -10.58
N ASN A 124 3.90 -0.04 -9.88
CA ASN A 124 4.55 -1.33 -9.81
C ASN A 124 3.48 -2.39 -9.50
N PRO A 125 3.13 -3.27 -10.45
CA PRO A 125 2.08 -4.27 -10.25
C PRO A 125 2.54 -5.44 -9.37
N LEU A 126 3.79 -5.44 -8.87
CA LEU A 126 4.32 -6.51 -8.05
C LEU A 126 3.83 -6.40 -6.60
N SER A 127 3.09 -7.40 -6.16
CA SER A 127 2.77 -7.61 -4.74
C SER A 127 3.43 -8.89 -4.22
N VAL A 128 3.94 -8.84 -2.99
CA VAL A 128 4.69 -9.95 -2.38
C VAL A 128 4.05 -10.35 -1.06
N TYR A 129 3.79 -11.64 -0.89
CA TYR A 129 3.24 -12.24 0.33
C TYR A 129 4.37 -12.93 1.10
N TYR A 130 4.50 -12.60 2.38
CA TYR A 130 5.41 -13.24 3.32
C TYR A 130 4.61 -14.22 4.18
N CYS A 131 4.83 -15.52 3.95
CA CYS A 131 4.10 -16.60 4.62
C CYS A 131 4.98 -17.21 5.71
N TYR A 132 4.55 -17.06 6.96
CA TYR A 132 5.27 -17.54 8.12
C TYR A 132 4.75 -18.89 8.61
N GLU A 133 5.60 -19.61 9.31
CA GLU A 133 5.30 -20.85 10.03
C GLU A 133 5.34 -20.57 11.54
N VAL A 134 4.37 -21.13 12.27
CA VAL A 134 4.38 -21.10 13.73
C VAL A 134 5.44 -22.10 14.18
N ALA A 135 6.45 -21.62 14.89
CA ALA A 135 7.44 -22.50 15.46
C ALA A 135 6.80 -23.35 16.57
N GLU A 136 6.96 -24.67 16.50
CA GLU A 136 6.45 -25.57 17.53
C GLU A 136 7.16 -25.31 18.85
N ASP A 137 6.37 -25.02 19.89
CA ASP A 137 6.89 -24.74 21.23
C ASP A 137 7.54 -25.99 21.82
N GLY A 138 8.87 -25.99 21.84
CA GLY A 138 9.68 -26.83 22.73
C GLY A 138 9.57 -26.38 24.20
N GLY A 139 8.35 -26.23 24.73
CA GLY A 139 8.04 -26.24 26.16
C GLY A 139 8.71 -25.20 27.08
N ARG A 140 9.02 -23.98 26.63
CA ARG A 140 9.48 -22.90 27.54
C ARG A 140 8.90 -21.52 27.18
N GLU A 141 7.94 -21.05 27.97
CA GLU A 141 7.55 -19.63 28.15
C GLU A 141 8.81 -18.80 28.50
N GLU A 142 9.06 -17.61 27.98
CA GLU A 142 8.24 -16.38 28.10
C GLU A 142 8.27 -15.45 26.86
N VAL A 143 8.89 -15.88 25.76
CA VAL A 143 8.79 -15.21 24.46
C VAL A 143 8.61 -16.32 23.44
N GLY A 144 7.38 -16.51 22.97
CA GLY A 144 7.09 -17.53 21.96
C GLY A 144 8.08 -17.42 20.79
N PRO A 145 8.52 -18.55 20.22
CA PRO A 145 9.55 -18.56 19.20
C PRO A 145 9.14 -17.64 18.04
N ALA A 146 10.08 -16.81 17.59
CA ALA A 146 9.82 -15.85 16.53
C ALA A 146 9.29 -16.58 15.29
N PRO A 147 8.21 -16.08 14.66
CA PRO A 147 7.63 -16.72 13.50
C PRO A 147 8.69 -16.87 12.40
N ILE A 148 8.78 -18.06 11.80
CA ILE A 148 9.81 -18.38 10.80
C ILE A 148 9.25 -18.09 9.41
N LEU A 149 9.90 -17.20 8.65
CA LEU A 149 9.50 -16.96 7.25
C LEU A 149 9.81 -18.22 6.43
N ARG A 150 8.77 -18.85 5.88
CA ARG A 150 8.91 -20.13 5.18
C ARG A 150 8.91 -19.98 3.66
N MET A 151 8.07 -19.08 3.14
CA MET A 151 7.87 -18.90 1.71
C MET A 151 7.47 -17.45 1.40
N CYS A 152 7.89 -16.97 0.24
CA CYS A 152 7.34 -15.76 -0.35
C CYS A 152 6.60 -16.09 -1.64
N ILE A 153 5.39 -15.54 -1.81
CA ILE A 153 4.63 -15.62 -3.07
C ILE A 153 4.71 -14.24 -3.72
N ALA A 154 4.93 -14.20 -5.03
CA ALA A 154 4.85 -12.96 -5.79
C ALA A 154 3.69 -13.06 -6.77
N GLU A 155 2.79 -12.08 -6.73
CA GLU A 155 1.76 -11.90 -7.74
C GLU A 155 2.05 -10.65 -8.56
N VAL A 156 1.57 -10.67 -9.80
CA VAL A 156 1.62 -9.52 -10.69
C VAL A 156 0.17 -9.12 -10.95
N GLY A 157 -0.22 -7.93 -10.49
CA GLY A 157 -1.51 -7.33 -10.82
C GLY A 157 -1.69 -7.25 -12.33
N GLN A 158 -2.88 -7.65 -12.81
CA GLN A 158 -3.24 -7.46 -14.21
C GLN A 158 -3.67 -6.00 -14.41
N PRO A 159 -3.18 -5.32 -15.45
CA PRO A 159 -3.50 -3.91 -15.73
C PRO A 159 -4.97 -3.70 -16.11
#